data_AF-A0A2G8HXW5-F1
#
_entry.id   AF-A0A2G8HXW5-F1
#
_cell.length_a   1.000
_cell.length_b   1.000
_cell.length_c   1.000
_cell.angle_alpha   90.00
_cell.angle_beta   90.00
_cell.angle_gamma   90.00
#
_symmetry.space_group_name_H-M   'P 1'
#
loop_
_entity.id
_entity.type
_entity.pdbx_description
1 polymer ?
#
loop_
_entity_poly.entity_id
_entity_poly.type
_entity_poly.pdbx_seq_one_letter_code
_entity_poly.pdbx_strand_id
1 'polypeptide(L)'
;MKYLLLFLFFISLPTLSVEKSEAFIVTAYTNKFKVLSPVKRTNKVSVIIENKTLVKLIGEIVTDKGVLREMVTIKPGKYKSVELKFYKNTKYYFIPLSPSFQKVILDFGKKAYEIPSKE
;
A
#
# COMPACT_ATOMS: atom_id res chain seq x y z
N MET A 1 -7.56 33.22 39.12
CA MET A 1 -6.67 32.49 38.18
C MET A 1 -6.43 31.01 38.52
N LYS A 2 -7.13 30.41 39.50
CA LYS A 2 -6.91 29.01 39.92
C LYS A 2 -7.60 27.96 39.03
N TYR A 3 -8.66 28.35 38.32
CA TYR A 3 -9.45 27.46 37.45
C TYR A 3 -8.97 27.43 35.99
N LEU A 4 -8.09 28.35 35.58
CA LEU A 4 -7.59 28.43 34.20
C LEU A 4 -6.67 27.25 33.86
N LEU A 5 -5.92 26.76 34.86
CA LEU A 5 -4.96 25.66 34.71
C LEU A 5 -5.65 24.30 34.55
N LEU A 6 -6.86 24.15 35.11
CA LEU A 6 -7.66 22.92 35.00
C LEU A 6 -8.29 22.77 33.61
N PHE A 7 -8.62 23.89 32.95
CA PHE A 7 -9.23 23.89 31.61
C PHE A 7 -8.23 23.49 30.51
N LEU A 8 -6.94 23.81 30.69
CA LEU A 8 -5.88 23.46 29.74
C LEU A 8 -5.57 21.95 29.69
N PHE A 9 -5.86 21.20 30.76
CA PHE A 9 -5.64 19.75 30.80
C PHE A 9 -6.68 18.95 29.99
N PHE A 10 -7.86 19.52 29.70
CA PHE A 10 -8.89 18.84 28.90
C PHE A 10 -8.67 18.91 27.38
N ILE A 11 -7.73 19.73 26.91
CA ILE A 11 -7.50 19.94 25.48
C ILE A 11 -6.45 18.96 24.92
N SER A 12 -5.74 18.21 25.77
CA SER A 12 -4.63 17.33 25.34
C SER A 12 -5.06 15.93 24.87
N LEU A 13 -6.25 15.77 24.29
CA LEU A 13 -6.62 14.48 23.71
C LEU A 13 -5.70 14.15 22.54
N PRO A 14 -4.97 13.02 22.56
CA PRO A 14 -4.11 12.64 21.45
C PRO A 14 -4.96 12.31 20.24
N THR A 15 -4.88 13.12 19.19
CA THR A 15 -5.49 12.80 17.90
C THR A 15 -4.68 11.68 17.26
N LEU A 16 -5.20 10.45 17.32
CA LEU A 16 -4.66 9.31 16.55
C LEU A 16 -4.99 9.52 15.07
N SER A 17 -4.05 10.08 14.32
CA SER A 17 -4.13 10.19 12.87
C SER A 17 -3.84 8.83 12.23
N VAL A 18 -4.83 8.25 11.55
CA VAL A 18 -4.67 7.01 10.80
C VAL A 18 -4.27 7.38 9.37
N GLU A 19 -3.09 6.92 8.92
CA GLU A 19 -2.66 7.05 7.52
C GLU A 19 -3.72 6.42 6.59
N LYS A 20 -4.39 7.25 5.79
CA LYS A 20 -5.38 6.84 4.80
C LYS A 20 -4.94 7.36 3.43
N SER A 21 -4.95 6.49 2.44
CA SER A 21 -4.62 6.83 1.06
C SER A 21 -5.88 6.68 0.19
N GLU A 22 -5.98 7.42 -0.91
CA GLU A 22 -7.00 7.21 -1.95
C GLU A 22 -6.52 6.23 -3.03
N ALA A 23 -5.22 5.91 -3.01
CA ALA A 23 -4.55 4.94 -3.88
C ALA A 23 -4.06 3.73 -3.08
N PHE A 24 -3.83 2.60 -3.75
CA PHE A 24 -2.97 1.57 -3.17
C PHE A 24 -1.52 2.05 -3.21
N ILE A 25 -0.84 2.08 -2.06
CA ILE A 25 0.60 2.37 -2.00
C ILE A 25 1.31 1.10 -1.55
N VAL A 26 2.08 0.50 -2.46
CA VAL A 26 2.86 -0.71 -2.21
C VAL A 26 4.33 -0.31 -2.13
N THR A 27 4.87 -0.26 -0.92
CA THR A 27 6.27 0.11 -0.69
C THR A 27 7.11 -1.16 -0.47
N ALA A 28 8.08 -1.37 -1.35
CA ALA A 28 9.05 -2.46 -1.26
C ALA A 28 10.27 -2.03 -0.44
N TYR A 29 10.54 -2.77 0.65
CA TYR A 29 11.77 -2.71 1.42
C TYR A 29 12.58 -3.99 1.20
N THR A 30 13.84 -3.99 1.62
CA THR A 30 14.75 -5.14 1.42
C THR A 30 14.22 -6.44 2.04
N ASN A 31 13.46 -6.37 3.13
CA ASN A 31 12.97 -7.52 3.88
C ASN A 31 11.44 -7.63 3.95
N LYS A 32 10.69 -6.66 3.42
CA LYS A 32 9.23 -6.63 3.53
C LYS A 32 8.57 -5.73 2.51
N PHE A 33 7.29 -5.94 2.30
CA PHE A 33 6.40 -5.01 1.62
C PHE A 33 5.46 -4.35 2.64
N LYS A 34 5.30 -3.03 2.59
CA LYS A 34 4.23 -2.31 3.29
C LYS A 34 3.15 -1.96 2.27
N VAL A 35 1.88 -2.19 2.61
CA VAL A 35 0.75 -1.79 1.77
C VAL A 35 -0.15 -0.85 2.53
N LEU A 36 -0.44 0.30 1.92
CA LEU A 36 -1.53 1.19 2.32
C LEU A 36 -2.69 0.99 1.36
N SER A 37 -3.85 0.63 1.90
CA SER A 37 -5.06 0.40 1.12
C SER A 37 -5.97 1.63 1.13
N PRO A 38 -6.69 1.89 0.02
CA PRO A 38 -7.74 2.88 0.01
C PRO A 38 -8.95 2.43 0.82
N VAL A 39 -9.55 3.39 1.53
CA VAL A 39 -10.70 3.13 2.40
C VAL A 39 -11.96 2.83 1.60
N LYS A 40 -12.17 3.59 0.52
CA LYS A 40 -13.34 3.45 -0.34
C LYS A 40 -12.98 2.64 -1.59
N ARG A 41 -13.86 1.71 -1.96
CA ARG A 41 -13.75 0.99 -3.23
C ARG A 41 -14.32 1.85 -4.35
N THR A 42 -13.49 2.20 -5.31
CA THR A 42 -13.90 2.84 -6.56
C THR A 42 -13.51 1.94 -7.74
N ASN A 43 -14.13 2.16 -8.89
CA ASN A 43 -13.87 1.33 -10.07
C ASN A 43 -12.52 1.64 -10.70
N LYS A 44 -11.97 2.84 -10.50
CA LYS A 44 -10.71 3.31 -11.06
C LYS A 44 -9.83 3.77 -9.91
N VAL A 45 -8.72 3.08 -9.69
CA VAL A 45 -7.85 3.28 -8.53
C VAL A 45 -6.42 3.24 -8.99
N SER A 46 -5.62 4.20 -8.51
CA SER A 46 -4.19 4.20 -8.72
C SER A 46 -3.50 3.21 -7.79
N VAL A 47 -2.59 2.42 -8.34
CA VAL A 47 -1.65 1.57 -7.62
C VAL A 47 -0.27 2.19 -7.79
N ILE A 48 0.23 2.76 -6.70
CA ILE A 48 1.55 3.38 -6.62
C ILE A 48 2.48 2.35 -5.99
N ILE A 49 3.53 1.99 -6.72
CA ILE A 49 4.51 1.01 -6.27
C ILE A 49 5.82 1.75 -6.06
N GLU A 50 6.32 1.76 -4.83
CA GLU A 50 7.55 2.44 -4.44
C GLU A 50 8.66 1.40 -4.22
N ASN A 51 9.80 1.61 -4.88
CA ASN A 51 10.97 0.78 -4.66
C ASN A 51 11.94 1.48 -3.72
N LYS A 52 11.93 1.10 -2.43
CA LYS A 52 12.92 1.58 -1.43
C LYS A 52 14.07 0.58 -1.22
N THR A 53 14.19 -0.43 -2.09
CA THR A 53 15.30 -1.37 -2.08
C THR A 53 16.52 -0.79 -2.82
N LEU A 54 17.66 -1.47 -2.73
CA LEU A 54 18.89 -1.12 -3.44
C LEU A 54 18.95 -1.69 -4.86
N VAL A 55 18.00 -2.55 -5.24
CA VAL A 55 17.98 -3.25 -6.54
C VAL A 55 16.74 -2.88 -7.35
N LYS A 56 16.77 -3.18 -8.65
CA LYS A 56 15.61 -2.97 -9.52
C LYS A 56 14.46 -3.89 -9.10
N LEU A 57 13.28 -3.32 -8.93
CA LEU A 57 12.04 -4.06 -8.65
C LEU A 57 11.31 -4.33 -9.97
N ILE A 58 11.02 -5.60 -10.24
CA ILE A 58 10.21 -6.06 -11.36
C ILE A 58 9.03 -6.82 -10.78
N GLY A 59 7.83 -6.54 -11.24
CA GLY A 59 6.64 -7.23 -10.78
C GLY A 59 5.46 -7.09 -11.73
N GLU A 60 4.42 -7.85 -11.43
CA GLU A 60 3.20 -7.90 -12.22
C GLU A 60 2.00 -7.64 -11.33
N ILE A 61 0.98 -6.98 -11.88
CA ILE A 61 -0.33 -6.88 -11.24
C ILE A 61 -1.26 -7.86 -11.94
N VAL A 62 -1.77 -8.83 -11.19
CA VAL A 62 -2.63 -9.89 -11.72
C VAL A 62 -3.95 -9.97 -10.97
N THR A 63 -4.94 -10.59 -11.59
CA THR A 63 -6.19 -10.97 -10.92
C THR A 63 -6.07 -12.33 -10.23
N ASP A 64 -7.04 -12.68 -9.38
CA ASP A 64 -7.20 -14.03 -8.84
C ASP A 64 -7.27 -15.15 -9.88
N LYS A 65 -7.75 -14.84 -11.09
CA LYS A 65 -7.74 -15.75 -12.25
C LYS A 65 -6.39 -15.82 -12.99
N GLY A 66 -5.35 -15.13 -12.50
CA GLY A 66 -4.03 -15.08 -13.14
C GLY A 66 -3.95 -14.17 -14.36
N VAL A 67 -5.01 -13.42 -14.70
CA VAL A 67 -4.98 -12.49 -15.84
C VAL A 67 -4.08 -11.31 -15.50
N LEU A 68 -3.03 -11.12 -16.30
CA LEU A 68 -2.11 -9.98 -16.22
C LEU A 68 -2.85 -8.67 -16.53
N ARG A 69 -2.65 -7.68 -15.68
CA ARG A 69 -3.20 -6.32 -15.85
C ARG A 69 -2.12 -5.31 -16.21
N GLU A 70 -0.96 -5.40 -15.59
CA GLU A 70 0.17 -4.51 -15.86
C GLU A 70 1.47 -5.19 -15.43
N MET A 71 2.56 -4.94 -16.14
CA MET A 71 3.92 -5.24 -15.70
C MET A 71 4.66 -3.94 -15.32
N VAL A 72 5.38 -3.96 -14.21
CA VAL A 72 6.12 -2.80 -13.71
C VAL A 72 7.60 -3.13 -13.55
N THR A 73 8.43 -2.16 -13.94
CA THR A 73 9.88 -2.17 -13.69
C THR A 73 10.24 -0.84 -13.06
N ILE A 74 10.84 -0.87 -11.87
CA ILE A 74 11.05 0.30 -11.03
C ILE A 74 12.49 0.32 -10.52
N LYS A 75 13.23 1.38 -10.84
CA LYS A 75 14.61 1.59 -10.36
C LYS A 75 14.64 1.83 -8.84
N PRO A 76 15.76 1.56 -8.16
CA PRO A 76 15.95 1.90 -6.75
C PRO A 76 15.60 3.36 -6.44
N GLY A 77 14.90 3.60 -5.33
CA GLY A 77 14.48 4.92 -4.88
C GLY A 77 13.43 5.61 -5.75
N LYS A 78 12.84 4.93 -6.73
CA LYS A 78 11.79 5.46 -7.60
C LYS A 78 10.45 4.79 -7.33
N TYR A 79 9.39 5.38 -7.88
CA TYR A 79 8.05 4.82 -7.86
C TYR A 79 7.46 4.77 -9.27
N LYS A 80 6.47 3.89 -9.48
CA LYS A 80 5.61 3.88 -10.67
C LYS A 80 4.16 3.92 -10.21
N SER A 81 3.37 4.82 -10.78
CA SER A 81 1.92 4.86 -10.59
C SER A 81 1.23 4.23 -11.79
N VAL A 82 0.31 3.31 -11.54
CA VAL A 82 -0.49 2.63 -12.56
C VAL A 82 -1.94 2.78 -12.19
N GLU A 83 -2.75 3.26 -13.12
CA GLU A 83 -4.19 3.36 -12.92
C GLU A 83 -4.88 2.09 -13.41
N LEU A 84 -5.60 1.41 -12.51
CA LEU A 84 -6.25 0.15 -12.82
C LEU A 84 -7.76 0.22 -12.59
N LYS A 85 -8.49 -0.54 -13.41
CA LYS A 85 -9.92 -0.78 -13.21
C LYS A 85 -10.13 -1.98 -12.29
N PHE A 86 -10.74 -1.75 -11.13
CA PHE A 86 -11.08 -2.77 -10.15
C PHE A 86 -12.53 -3.19 -10.31
N TYR A 87 -12.74 -4.47 -10.62
CA TYR A 87 -14.08 -5.06 -10.71
C TYR A 87 -14.57 -5.56 -9.35
N LYS A 88 -15.89 -5.53 -9.16
CA LYS A 88 -16.55 -6.11 -7.99
C LYS A 88 -16.29 -7.62 -7.98
N ASN A 89 -16.08 -8.20 -6.80
CA ASN A 89 -15.80 -9.63 -6.59
C ASN A 89 -14.52 -10.20 -7.24
N THR A 90 -13.64 -9.35 -7.78
CA THR A 90 -12.31 -9.77 -8.25
C THR A 90 -11.26 -9.36 -7.24
N LYS A 91 -10.37 -10.29 -6.87
CA LYS A 91 -9.17 -9.96 -6.08
C LYS A 91 -8.00 -9.65 -7.01
N TYR A 92 -7.16 -8.73 -6.57
CA TYR A 92 -5.97 -8.31 -7.31
C TYR A 92 -4.74 -8.54 -6.45
N TYR A 93 -3.63 -8.86 -7.09
CA TYR A 93 -2.37 -9.14 -6.44
C TYR A 93 -1.26 -8.43 -7.19
N PHE A 94 -0.31 -7.85 -6.45
CA PHE A 94 0.99 -7.50 -6.96
C PHE A 94 1.95 -8.66 -6.68
N ILE A 95 2.57 -9.20 -7.73
CA ILE A 95 3.52 -10.30 -7.67
C ILE A 95 4.91 -9.74 -8.00
N PRO A 96 5.78 -9.59 -7.00
CA PRO A 96 7.18 -9.22 -7.22
C PRO A 96 7.94 -10.39 -7.84
N LEU A 97 8.41 -10.23 -9.08
CA LEU A 97 9.20 -11.21 -9.82
C LEU A 97 10.69 -11.12 -9.48
N SER A 98 11.18 -9.90 -9.24
CA SER A 98 12.57 -9.66 -8.83
C SER A 98 12.68 -8.38 -8.00
N PRO A 99 13.20 -8.42 -6.76
CA PRO A 99 13.48 -9.63 -5.99
C PRO A 99 12.19 -10.45 -5.76
N SER A 100 12.30 -11.78 -5.78
CA SER A 100 11.14 -12.67 -5.60
C SER A 100 10.62 -12.59 -4.16
N PHE A 101 9.32 -12.39 -4.00
CA PHE A 101 8.67 -12.23 -2.70
C PHE A 101 7.28 -12.87 -2.69
N GLN A 102 6.62 -12.86 -1.53
CA GLN A 102 5.23 -13.29 -1.43
C GLN A 102 4.31 -12.39 -2.26
N LYS A 103 3.24 -12.98 -2.79
CA LYS A 103 2.18 -12.23 -3.46
C LYS A 103 1.58 -11.20 -2.50
N VAL A 104 1.51 -9.97 -2.95
CA VAL A 104 0.93 -8.85 -2.21
C VAL A 104 -0.52 -8.71 -2.62
N ILE A 105 -1.46 -9.07 -1.75
CA ILE A 105 -2.89 -8.83 -2.02
C ILE A 105 -3.14 -7.31 -2.08
N LEU A 106 -4.04 -6.84 -2.94
CA LEU A 106 -4.52 -5.46 -2.99
C LEU A 106 -5.97 -5.43 -2.50
N ASP A 107 -6.14 -5.35 -1.18
CA ASP A 107 -7.46 -5.46 -0.54
C ASP A 107 -7.94 -4.11 0.00
N PHE A 108 -9.15 -3.71 -0.37
CA PHE A 108 -9.73 -2.42 0.01
C PHE A 108 -10.12 -2.39 1.48
N GLY A 109 -10.05 -1.21 2.09
CA GLY A 109 -10.54 -0.99 3.46
C GLY A 109 -9.70 -1.63 4.57
N LYS A 110 -8.60 -2.31 4.24
CA LYS A 110 -7.65 -2.80 5.24
C LYS A 110 -6.82 -1.66 5.81
N LYS A 111 -6.49 -1.76 7.10
CA LYS A 111 -5.42 -0.95 7.71
C LYS A 111 -4.09 -1.28 7.04
N ALA A 112 -3.11 -0.40 7.15
CA ALA A 112 -1.75 -0.66 6.70
C ALA A 112 -1.27 -2.04 7.18
N TYR A 113 -0.74 -2.86 6.26
CA TYR A 113 -0.21 -4.18 6.58
C TYR A 113 1.18 -4.39 5.98
N GLU A 114 1.93 -5.29 6.59
CA GLU A 114 3.27 -5.66 6.17
C GLU A 114 3.32 -7.14 5.78
N ILE A 115 4.07 -7.43 4.73
CA ILE A 115 4.30 -8.79 4.22
C ILE A 115 5.81 -9.04 4.28
N PRO A 116 6.29 -9.95 5.15
CA PRO A 116 7.72 -10.25 5.25
C PRO A 116 8.22 -11.05 4.03
N SER A 117 9.53 -11.06 3.82
CA SER A 117 10.18 -12.02 2.93
C SER A 117 9.85 -13.45 3.34
N LYS A 118 9.77 -14.36 2.37
CA LYS A 118 9.84 -15.79 2.70
C LYS A 118 11.29 -16.08 3.10
N GLU A 119 11.49 -16.52 4.33
CA GLU A 119 12.70 -17.26 4.71
C GLU A 119 12.74 -18.61 4.00
#